data_AF-A0A4V6WP16-F1
#
_entry.id   AF-A0A4V6WP16-F1
#
_cell.length_a   1.000
_cell.length_b   1.000
_cell.length_c   1.000
_cell.angle_alpha   90.00
_cell.angle_beta   90.00
_cell.angle_gamma   90.00
#
_symmetry.space_group_name_H-M   'P 1'
#
loop_
_entity.id
_entity.type
_entity.pdbx_description
1 polymer ?
#
loop_
_entity_poly.entity_id
_entity_poly.type
_entity_poly.pdbx_seq_one_letter_code
_entity_poly.pdbx_strand_id
1 'polypeptide(L)'
;MFSCVKPYEDQNYSALKRACLRRKVLFEDPTFPATDDSLYYTGTPGPGVRWKRPKDICEDPRLFVDGISSHDLHQGQVGNCWFVAACSSLASRESLWQKDGVGLGRASGKEGRDEEGGERGDGAPLWWPLALAVRPRSTRLLDGGGGNSKGAMAEDEPKPTQLDMPLVLDEDLTKQMRLRVESLQQRGGKRQDGEKLLQPAKSMYRIDFIQQQRLQSERWDVVLDKPGRVTVTGTSQIWTPDLTNLMTRQLLDPAAIFWRKEDSEAMDCNEADALEFGERLSELAKILKVMYFLITFSEGVEPANLKASVVFSQL
;
A
#
# COMPACT_ATOMS: atom_id res chain seq x y z
N MET A 1 9.15 -11.99 31.52
CA MET A 1 8.80 -13.25 30.84
C MET A 1 7.32 -13.22 30.48
N PHE A 2 6.98 -12.97 29.21
CA PHE A 2 5.62 -13.15 28.72
C PHE A 2 5.67 -14.09 27.52
N SER A 3 5.47 -15.38 27.74
CA SER A 3 5.08 -16.30 26.67
C SER A 3 4.28 -17.46 27.27
N CYS A 4 2.99 -17.23 27.50
CA CYS A 4 2.04 -18.33 27.53
C CYS A 4 1.28 -18.26 26.20
N VAL A 5 1.75 -19.02 25.21
CA VAL A 5 0.97 -19.27 23.99
C VAL A 5 -0.24 -20.07 24.44
N LYS A 6 -1.41 -19.45 24.47
CA LYS A 6 -2.65 -20.12 24.82
C LYS A 6 -3.08 -21.00 23.64
N PRO A 7 -3.27 -22.31 23.83
CA PRO A 7 -3.87 -23.16 22.81
C PRO A 7 -5.25 -22.62 22.44
N TYR A 8 -5.53 -22.54 21.14
CA TYR A 8 -6.88 -22.26 20.66
C TYR A 8 -7.71 -23.55 20.78
N GLU A 9 -8.92 -23.45 21.33
CA GLU A 9 -9.84 -24.60 21.54
C GLU A 9 -9.17 -25.80 22.24
N ASP A 10 -8.24 -25.53 23.18
CA ASP A 10 -7.45 -26.54 23.91
C ASP A 10 -6.65 -27.52 23.02
N GLN A 11 -6.42 -27.17 21.76
CA GLN A 11 -5.69 -28.02 20.81
C GLN A 11 -4.17 -27.85 20.94
N ASN A 12 -3.49 -28.88 21.45
CA ASN A 12 -2.03 -28.90 21.53
C ASN A 12 -1.39 -29.54 20.29
N TYR A 13 -0.81 -28.71 19.41
CA TYR A 13 -0.15 -29.13 18.17
C TYR A 13 0.84 -30.30 18.37
N SER A 14 1.75 -30.19 19.33
CA SER A 14 2.82 -31.18 19.56
C SER A 14 2.27 -32.51 20.07
N ALA A 15 1.19 -32.49 20.86
CA ALA A 15 0.52 -33.71 21.31
C ALA A 15 -0.23 -34.39 20.15
N LEU A 16 -1.00 -33.62 19.38
CA LEU A 16 -1.78 -34.09 18.24
C LEU A 16 -0.87 -34.69 17.15
N LYS A 17 0.19 -33.97 16.76
CA LYS A 17 1.18 -34.44 15.77
C LYS A 17 1.79 -35.77 16.17
N ARG A 18 2.23 -35.91 17.43
CA ARG A 18 2.79 -37.17 17.94
C ARG A 18 1.76 -38.30 17.90
N ALA A 19 0.51 -38.04 18.25
CA ALA A 19 -0.54 -39.05 18.22
C ALA A 19 -0.82 -39.56 16.79
N CYS A 20 -0.94 -38.65 15.82
CA CYS A 20 -1.13 -38.98 14.40
C CYS A 20 0.05 -39.79 13.84
N LEU A 21 1.29 -39.36 14.11
CA LEU A 21 2.49 -40.06 13.67
C LEU A 21 2.58 -41.48 14.25
N ARG A 22 2.27 -41.65 15.55
CA ARG A 22 2.24 -42.98 16.18
C ARG A 22 1.21 -43.92 15.52
N ARG A 23 0.05 -43.37 15.16
CA ARG A 23 -1.05 -44.12 14.53
C ARG A 23 -0.88 -44.29 13.02
N LYS A 24 0.11 -43.63 12.40
CA LYS A 24 0.31 -43.54 10.94
C LYS A 24 -0.92 -43.05 10.19
N VAL A 25 -1.68 -42.15 10.80
CA VAL A 25 -2.85 -41.50 10.18
C VAL A 25 -2.56 -40.02 10.01
N LEU A 26 -3.19 -39.40 9.00
CA LEU A 26 -3.16 -37.96 8.82
C LEU A 26 -4.14 -37.30 9.79
N PHE A 27 -3.82 -36.08 10.22
CA PHE A 27 -4.68 -35.32 11.11
C PHE A 27 -5.97 -34.88 10.38
N GLU A 28 -7.08 -34.96 11.11
CA GLU A 28 -8.40 -34.45 10.75
C GLU A 28 -8.87 -33.60 11.93
N ASP A 29 -9.25 -32.36 11.66
CA ASP A 29 -9.57 -31.38 12.69
C ASP A 29 -11.04 -31.48 13.11
N PRO A 30 -11.35 -31.82 14.38
CA PRO A 30 -12.73 -31.87 14.85
C PRO A 30 -13.37 -30.48 15.01
N THR A 31 -12.60 -29.41 15.18
CA THR A 31 -13.14 -28.04 15.39
C THR A 31 -13.36 -27.29 14.09
N PHE A 32 -12.71 -27.73 13.00
CA PHE A 32 -12.84 -27.15 11.66
C PHE A 32 -12.86 -28.25 10.58
N PRO A 33 -13.98 -28.99 10.45
CA PRO A 33 -14.06 -30.14 9.57
C PRO A 33 -14.03 -29.77 8.08
N ALA A 34 -13.65 -30.71 7.22
CA ALA A 34 -13.64 -30.53 5.77
C ALA A 34 -15.05 -30.65 5.16
N THR A 35 -16.00 -29.82 5.61
CA THR A 35 -17.40 -29.79 5.18
C THR A 35 -17.84 -28.37 4.82
N ASP A 36 -19.03 -28.23 4.22
CA ASP A 36 -19.59 -26.93 3.83
C ASP A 36 -19.84 -26.00 5.02
N ASP A 37 -20.04 -26.55 6.23
CA ASP A 37 -20.21 -25.77 7.47
C ASP A 37 -18.97 -24.94 7.82
N SER A 38 -17.78 -25.35 7.35
CA SER A 38 -16.53 -24.61 7.51
C SER A 38 -16.29 -23.56 6.42
N LEU A 39 -17.07 -23.59 5.34
CA LEU A 39 -16.97 -22.64 4.22
C LEU A 39 -18.04 -21.56 4.26
N TYR A 40 -19.26 -21.90 4.67
CA TYR A 40 -20.44 -21.06 4.53
C TYR A 40 -21.21 -20.95 5.83
N TYR A 41 -21.84 -19.78 6.03
CA TYR A 41 -22.86 -19.64 7.07
C TYR A 41 -24.10 -20.46 6.71
N THR A 42 -24.80 -20.94 7.74
CA THR A 42 -26.00 -21.78 7.61
C THR A 42 -27.00 -21.21 6.60
N GLY A 43 -27.47 -22.06 5.68
CA GLY A 43 -28.47 -21.69 4.67
C GLY A 43 -27.93 -21.07 3.37
N THR A 44 -26.62 -21.00 3.17
CA THR A 44 -26.02 -20.52 1.92
C THR A 44 -25.58 -21.70 1.04
N PRO A 45 -26.23 -21.98 -0.11
CA PRO A 45 -25.74 -22.99 -1.03
C PRO A 45 -24.46 -22.48 -1.71
N GLY A 46 -23.32 -23.09 -1.37
CA GLY A 46 -22.06 -22.84 -2.04
C GLY A 46 -21.93 -23.59 -3.37
N PRO A 47 -21.02 -23.15 -4.26
CA PRO A 47 -20.59 -24.00 -5.38
C PRO A 47 -20.03 -25.33 -4.86
N GLY A 48 -20.12 -26.40 -5.66
CA GLY A 48 -19.60 -27.71 -5.25
C GLY A 48 -18.09 -27.68 -5.00
N VAL A 49 -17.69 -27.67 -3.73
CA VAL A 49 -16.27 -27.68 -3.31
C VAL A 49 -15.82 -29.12 -3.05
N ARG A 50 -14.57 -29.41 -3.42
CA ARG A 50 -13.91 -30.67 -3.08
C ARG A 50 -12.68 -30.38 -2.23
N TRP A 51 -12.70 -30.83 -0.98
CA TRP A 51 -11.56 -30.78 -0.09
C TRP A 51 -10.47 -31.77 -0.53
N LYS A 52 -9.22 -31.30 -0.60
CA LYS A 52 -8.05 -32.09 -1.01
C LYS A 52 -6.85 -31.74 -0.13
N ARG A 53 -5.98 -32.71 0.12
CA ARG A 53 -4.69 -32.43 0.77
C ARG A 53 -3.66 -31.94 -0.26
N PRO A 54 -2.59 -31.25 0.13
CA PRO A 54 -1.59 -30.74 -0.81
C PRO A 54 -1.03 -31.79 -1.77
N LYS A 55 -0.82 -33.03 -1.28
CA LYS A 55 -0.33 -34.16 -2.11
C LYS A 55 -1.33 -34.61 -3.19
N ASP A 56 -2.61 -34.34 -3.01
CA ASP A 56 -3.66 -34.66 -3.99
C ASP A 56 -3.83 -33.53 -5.04
N ILE A 57 -3.05 -32.45 -4.90
CA ILE A 57 -3.04 -31.26 -5.76
C ILE A 57 -1.73 -31.20 -6.56
N CYS A 58 -0.59 -31.48 -5.92
CA CYS A 58 0.75 -31.45 -6.53
C CYS A 58 1.64 -32.57 -5.96
N GLU A 59 2.61 -33.05 -6.75
CA GLU A 59 3.49 -34.17 -6.40
C GLU A 59 4.48 -33.86 -5.26
N ASP A 60 5.08 -32.66 -5.25
CA ASP A 60 6.06 -32.21 -4.23
C ASP A 60 5.53 -30.96 -3.49
N PRO A 61 4.56 -31.11 -2.56
CA PRO A 61 4.00 -29.98 -1.85
C PRO A 61 5.00 -29.40 -0.84
N ARG A 62 5.35 -28.13 -1.00
CA ARG A 62 6.22 -27.38 -0.09
C ARG A 62 5.47 -26.23 0.55
N LEU A 63 5.83 -25.90 1.79
CA LEU A 63 5.26 -24.74 2.48
C LEU A 63 5.81 -23.42 1.92
N PHE A 64 7.09 -23.41 1.53
CA PHE A 64 7.78 -22.29 0.89
C PHE A 64 8.61 -22.83 -0.28
N VAL A 65 8.58 -22.13 -1.41
CA VAL A 65 9.41 -22.41 -2.59
C VAL A 65 10.22 -21.14 -2.82
N ASP A 66 11.55 -21.24 -2.73
CA ASP A 66 12.49 -20.12 -2.90
C ASP A 66 12.29 -18.92 -1.94
N GLY A 67 11.64 -19.15 -0.79
CA GLY A 67 11.43 -18.15 0.26
C GLY A 67 9.95 -17.78 0.44
N ILE A 68 9.71 -16.63 1.07
CA ILE A 68 8.39 -16.01 1.16
C ILE A 68 8.42 -14.73 0.34
N SER A 69 7.57 -14.65 -0.68
CA SER A 69 7.40 -13.47 -1.52
C SER A 69 5.96 -13.00 -1.49
N SER A 70 5.77 -11.68 -1.54
CA SER A 70 4.46 -11.06 -1.77
C SER A 70 3.79 -11.52 -3.08
N HIS A 71 4.58 -12.07 -4.01
CA HIS A 71 4.13 -12.55 -5.32
C HIS A 71 3.57 -13.98 -5.28
N ASP A 72 3.71 -14.70 -4.16
CA ASP A 72 3.26 -16.10 -4.02
C ASP A 72 1.75 -16.20 -3.78
N LEU A 73 1.08 -15.07 -3.59
CA LEU A 73 -0.32 -15.00 -3.16
C LEU A 73 -1.24 -14.68 -4.34
N HIS A 74 -2.09 -15.64 -4.69
CA HIS A 74 -3.24 -15.44 -5.58
C HIS A 74 -4.54 -15.56 -4.79
N GLN A 75 -5.45 -14.60 -4.97
CA GLN A 75 -6.71 -14.51 -4.20
C GLN A 75 -7.69 -15.67 -4.47
N GLY A 76 -7.54 -16.37 -5.59
CA GLY A 76 -8.49 -17.38 -6.04
C GLY A 76 -9.86 -16.80 -6.44
N GLN A 77 -10.81 -17.67 -6.79
CA GLN A 77 -12.11 -17.27 -7.35
C GLN A 77 -13.12 -16.72 -6.33
N VAL A 78 -12.99 -17.07 -5.04
CA VAL A 78 -13.93 -16.69 -3.97
C VAL A 78 -13.29 -15.67 -3.00
N GLY A 79 -12.37 -14.88 -3.55
CA GLY A 79 -11.26 -14.34 -2.78
C GLY A 79 -11.58 -13.22 -1.79
N ASN A 80 -10.82 -13.17 -0.69
CA ASN A 80 -10.76 -12.06 0.26
C ASN A 80 -9.51 -11.20 0.00
N CYS A 81 -9.64 -10.12 -0.78
CA CYS A 81 -8.52 -9.24 -1.15
C CYS A 81 -7.81 -8.63 0.07
N TRP A 82 -8.54 -8.38 1.15
CA TRP A 82 -7.98 -7.88 2.41
C TRP A 82 -7.06 -8.90 3.09
N PHE A 83 -7.34 -10.20 2.97
CA PHE A 83 -6.51 -11.26 3.52
C PHE A 83 -5.20 -11.38 2.74
N VAL A 84 -5.28 -11.37 1.41
CA VAL A 84 -4.09 -11.39 0.53
C VAL A 84 -3.19 -10.18 0.79
N ALA A 85 -3.77 -8.98 0.91
CA ALA A 85 -3.02 -7.77 1.23
C ALA A 85 -2.34 -7.85 2.61
N ALA A 86 -3.03 -8.41 3.62
CA ALA A 86 -2.46 -8.61 4.94
C ALA A 86 -1.28 -9.62 4.92
N CYS A 87 -1.45 -10.76 4.24
CA CYS A 87 -0.38 -11.76 4.09
C CYS A 87 0.82 -11.20 3.30
N SER A 88 0.58 -10.42 2.24
CA SER A 88 1.64 -9.74 1.47
C SER A 88 2.42 -8.75 2.35
N SER A 89 1.71 -7.97 3.17
CA SER A 89 2.35 -7.06 4.14
C SER A 89 3.17 -7.83 5.17
N LEU A 90 2.67 -8.96 5.67
CA LEU A 90 3.39 -9.82 6.62
C LEU A 90 4.65 -10.43 6.00
N ALA A 91 4.55 -10.90 4.75
CA ALA A 91 5.66 -11.44 3.97
C ALA A 91 6.81 -10.44 3.78
N SER A 92 6.51 -9.14 3.67
CA SER A 92 7.51 -8.09 3.44
C SER A 92 8.50 -7.87 4.60
N ARG A 93 8.18 -8.37 5.82
CA ARG A 93 9.00 -8.16 7.02
C ARG A 93 9.32 -9.48 7.71
N GLU A 94 10.54 -9.96 7.50
CA GLU A 94 11.02 -11.25 8.02
C GLU A 94 10.83 -11.45 9.53
N SER A 95 11.06 -10.39 10.31
CA SER A 95 10.91 -10.42 11.76
C SER A 95 9.48 -10.69 12.26
N LEU A 96 8.46 -10.46 11.41
CA LEU A 96 7.06 -10.60 11.80
C LEU A 96 6.56 -12.01 11.52
N TRP A 97 6.78 -12.55 10.32
CA TRP A 97 6.33 -13.91 10.02
C TRP A 97 7.15 -15.00 10.73
N GLN A 98 8.41 -14.72 11.11
CA GLN A 98 9.17 -15.62 11.98
C GLN A 98 8.62 -15.67 13.42
N LYS A 99 7.89 -14.63 13.85
CA LYS A 99 7.27 -14.56 15.18
C LYS A 99 5.91 -15.27 15.22
N ASP A 100 5.18 -15.25 14.11
CA ASP A 100 3.90 -15.97 13.94
C ASP A 100 4.11 -17.42 13.47
N GLY A 101 5.34 -17.77 13.07
CA GLY A 101 5.74 -19.11 12.69
C GLY A 101 6.07 -19.97 13.91
N VAL A 102 5.28 -21.03 14.11
CA VAL A 102 5.71 -22.26 14.80
C VAL A 102 7.15 -22.56 14.41
N GLY A 103 8.09 -22.58 15.36
CA GLY A 103 9.53 -22.67 15.12
C GLY A 103 9.92 -23.68 14.03
N LEU A 104 10.06 -23.17 12.81
CA LEU A 104 10.44 -23.91 11.61
C LEU A 104 11.88 -23.51 11.30
N GLY A 105 12.76 -24.51 11.37
CA GLY A 105 14.20 -24.34 11.45
C GLY A 105 14.80 -23.54 10.30
N ARG A 106 15.80 -22.74 10.64
CA ARG A 106 16.79 -22.16 9.73
C ARG A 106 17.30 -23.23 8.75
N ALA A 107 17.02 -23.05 7.46
CA ALA A 107 17.86 -23.58 6.39
C ALA A 107 18.73 -22.43 5.87
N SER A 108 19.83 -22.17 6.58
CA SER A 108 20.94 -21.37 6.05
C SER A 108 22.22 -22.12 6.35
N GLY A 109 22.75 -22.81 5.35
CA GLY A 109 24.05 -23.44 5.44
C GLY A 109 25.14 -22.39 5.47
N LYS A 110 25.96 -22.39 6.52
CA LYS A 110 27.38 -22.06 6.47
C LYS A 110 28.11 -22.93 7.50
N GLU A 111 29.03 -23.71 6.98
CA GLU A 111 29.94 -24.62 7.66
C GLU A 111 31.16 -23.85 8.17
N GLY A 112 31.53 -24.07 9.44
CA GLY A 112 32.87 -23.88 10.02
C GLY A 112 33.33 -22.47 10.41
N ARG A 113 33.46 -22.17 11.71
CA ARG A 113 34.72 -22.32 12.49
C ARG A 113 34.53 -21.89 13.95
N ASP A 114 35.10 -22.68 14.84
CA ASP A 114 35.09 -22.57 16.31
C ASP A 114 36.03 -21.49 16.88
N GLU A 115 35.94 -21.35 18.22
CA GLU A 115 36.78 -20.67 19.23
C GLU A 115 36.29 -19.26 19.67
N GLU A 116 35.65 -19.09 20.84
CA GLU A 116 36.06 -19.19 22.28
C GLU A 116 36.54 -17.86 22.90
N GLY A 117 35.88 -17.47 24.01
CA GLY A 117 36.48 -16.71 25.11
C GLY A 117 36.13 -15.22 25.26
N GLY A 118 35.66 -14.82 26.46
CA GLY A 118 35.88 -13.45 26.97
C GLY A 118 34.75 -12.81 27.78
N GLU A 119 34.97 -12.65 29.08
CA GLU A 119 34.08 -12.12 30.12
C GLU A 119 33.84 -10.57 30.14
N ARG A 120 32.74 -10.21 30.82
CA ARG A 120 32.45 -9.04 31.70
C ARG A 120 32.70 -7.59 31.24
N GLY A 121 31.69 -6.75 31.47
CA GLY A 121 31.82 -5.31 31.71
C GLY A 121 30.48 -4.64 32.03
N ASP A 122 30.31 -4.20 33.28
CA ASP A 122 29.19 -3.42 33.80
C ASP A 122 29.02 -2.06 33.09
N GLY A 123 27.78 -1.57 33.00
CA GLY A 123 27.47 -0.21 32.54
C GLY A 123 25.98 0.13 32.64
N ALA A 124 25.61 0.82 33.71
CA ALA A 124 24.26 1.30 34.02
C ALA A 124 23.71 2.32 32.98
N PRO A 125 22.38 2.59 32.97
CA PRO A 125 21.65 3.28 31.91
C PRO A 125 21.45 4.77 32.21
N LEU A 126 21.51 5.64 31.19
CA LEU A 126 21.23 7.10 31.27
C LEU A 126 21.46 7.67 29.84
N TRP A 127 20.56 8.38 29.12
CA TRP A 127 19.78 9.61 29.37
C TRP A 127 18.44 9.58 28.58
N TRP A 128 17.26 9.72 29.22
CA TRP A 128 16.42 10.92 29.48
C TRP A 128 15.72 11.55 28.23
N PRO A 129 14.44 11.99 28.33
CA PRO A 129 13.45 12.06 27.26
C PRO A 129 13.24 13.45 26.66
N LEU A 130 12.55 13.47 25.51
CA LEU A 130 11.94 14.68 24.94
C LEU A 130 10.76 15.13 25.80
N ALA A 131 10.91 16.30 26.44
CA ALA A 131 9.81 17.09 26.97
C ALA A 131 9.29 18.04 25.88
N LEU A 132 7.96 18.09 25.76
CA LEU A 132 7.20 19.06 24.98
C LEU A 132 7.54 20.51 25.40
N ALA A 133 7.66 21.39 24.41
CA ALA A 133 7.33 22.81 24.58
C ALA A 133 6.41 23.23 23.42
N VAL A 134 5.13 23.36 23.74
CA VAL A 134 4.12 24.05 22.93
C VAL A 134 4.20 25.54 23.22
N ARG A 135 4.03 26.40 22.20
CA ARG A 135 3.29 27.69 22.13
C ARG A 135 3.98 28.72 21.19
N PRO A 136 3.33 29.81 20.76
CA PRO A 136 2.34 29.86 19.68
C PRO A 136 2.65 30.97 18.62
N ARG A 137 1.84 31.00 17.55
CA ARG A 137 1.48 32.12 16.61
C ARG A 137 2.16 33.50 16.81
N SER A 138 2.48 34.19 15.70
CA SER A 138 1.57 35.22 15.14
C SER A 138 2.18 36.02 13.97
N THR A 139 1.25 36.54 13.16
CA THR A 139 1.31 37.50 12.06
C THR A 139 2.08 38.82 12.34
N ARG A 140 2.79 39.30 11.31
CA ARG A 140 3.20 40.71 11.05
C ARG A 140 1.97 41.49 10.52
N LEU A 141 1.73 42.80 10.62
CA LEU A 141 2.43 44.11 10.71
C LEU A 141 1.47 45.12 11.40
N LEU A 142 1.81 46.32 11.90
CA LEU A 142 2.52 47.53 11.41
C LEU A 142 3.09 48.24 12.68
N ASP A 143 4.11 49.10 12.72
CA ASP A 143 4.32 50.35 11.99
C ASP A 143 5.69 50.97 12.42
N GLY A 144 6.26 51.86 11.61
CA GLY A 144 7.09 53.00 12.05
C GLY A 144 8.58 52.83 12.40
N GLY A 145 9.46 53.28 11.48
CA GLY A 145 10.52 54.24 11.83
C GLY A 145 11.98 53.76 11.96
N GLY A 146 12.85 54.30 11.09
CA GLY A 146 14.16 54.81 11.48
C GLY A 146 15.41 53.94 11.24
N GLY A 147 16.13 54.24 10.16
CA GLY A 147 17.56 54.57 10.22
C GLY A 147 18.63 53.48 10.49
N ASN A 148 19.48 53.33 9.48
CA ASN A 148 20.94 53.10 9.54
C ASN A 148 21.49 51.66 9.39
N SER A 149 22.02 51.43 8.18
CA SER A 149 23.25 50.74 7.80
C SER A 149 23.89 49.76 8.80
N LYS A 150 23.88 48.47 8.44
CA LYS A 150 25.04 47.55 8.55
C LYS A 150 24.72 46.26 7.80
N GLY A 151 25.60 45.90 6.87
CA GLY A 151 25.51 44.65 6.13
C GLY A 151 25.52 43.46 7.09
N ALA A 152 24.49 42.63 7.02
CA ALA A 152 24.45 41.31 7.60
C ALA A 152 24.55 40.32 6.44
N MET A 153 25.59 39.48 6.47
CA MET A 153 25.70 38.32 5.61
C MET A 153 24.45 37.46 5.82
N ALA A 154 23.71 37.19 4.75
CA ALA A 154 22.66 36.20 4.78
C ALA A 154 23.32 34.83 4.99
N GLU A 155 23.05 34.20 6.12
CA GLU A 155 23.31 32.79 6.31
C GLU A 155 22.45 32.03 5.29
N ASP A 156 23.10 31.40 4.33
CA ASP A 156 22.48 30.55 3.31
C ASP A 156 22.08 29.25 4.00
N GLU A 157 20.88 29.21 4.59
CA GLU A 157 20.31 27.93 5.03
C GLU A 157 20.24 26.99 3.81
N PRO A 158 20.75 25.75 3.92
CA PRO A 158 20.72 24.82 2.80
C PRO A 158 19.25 24.53 2.46
N LYS A 159 18.81 25.01 1.29
CA LYS A 159 17.46 24.73 0.79
C LYS A 159 17.27 23.21 0.71
N PRO A 160 16.16 22.66 1.24
CA PRO A 160 15.88 21.24 1.15
C PRO A 160 15.87 20.82 -0.32
N THR A 161 16.44 19.64 -0.59
CA THR A 161 16.52 19.12 -1.95
C THR A 161 15.10 18.75 -2.41
N GLN A 162 14.64 19.36 -3.49
CA GLN A 162 13.32 19.09 -4.07
C GLN A 162 13.40 17.91 -5.05
N LEU A 163 12.44 17.00 -4.95
CA LEU A 163 12.21 15.90 -5.86
C LEU A 163 10.89 16.11 -6.61
N ASP A 164 10.97 16.15 -7.93
CA ASP A 164 9.81 16.20 -8.80
C ASP A 164 9.45 14.78 -9.25
N MET A 165 8.24 14.32 -8.92
CA MET A 165 7.76 12.97 -9.24
C MET A 165 6.55 13.04 -10.18
N PRO A 166 6.71 12.71 -11.48
CA PRO A 166 5.65 12.84 -12.46
C PRO A 166 4.56 11.78 -12.29
N LEU A 167 3.30 12.18 -12.53
CA LEU A 167 2.20 11.27 -12.78
C LEU A 167 2.29 10.83 -14.24
N VAL A 168 2.65 9.56 -14.44
CA VAL A 168 2.82 8.96 -15.76
C VAL A 168 1.52 8.26 -16.18
N LEU A 169 1.07 8.49 -17.41
CA LEU A 169 -0.07 7.79 -17.99
C LEU A 169 0.24 6.29 -18.07
N ASP A 170 -0.62 5.46 -17.50
CA ASP A 170 -0.53 4.01 -17.61
C ASP A 170 -1.44 3.53 -18.75
N GLU A 171 -0.88 3.48 -19.96
CA GLU A 171 -1.61 3.14 -21.18
C GLU A 171 -2.15 1.71 -21.14
N ASP A 172 -1.34 0.77 -20.66
CA ASP A 172 -1.67 -0.66 -20.61
C ASP A 172 -2.81 -0.91 -19.62
N LEU A 173 -2.73 -0.35 -18.41
CA LEU A 173 -3.80 -0.49 -17.43
C LEU A 173 -5.07 0.24 -17.88
N THR A 174 -4.95 1.43 -18.47
CA THR A 174 -6.07 2.17 -19.05
C THR A 174 -6.76 1.32 -20.13
N LYS A 175 -5.99 0.71 -21.02
CA LYS A 175 -6.49 -0.17 -22.09
C LYS A 175 -7.16 -1.43 -21.51
N GLN A 176 -6.54 -2.09 -20.53
CA GLN A 176 -7.10 -3.26 -19.85
C GLN A 176 -8.47 -2.94 -19.24
N MET A 177 -8.58 -1.81 -18.54
CA MET A 177 -9.84 -1.40 -17.92
C MET A 177 -10.91 -1.01 -18.96
N ARG A 178 -10.53 -0.45 -20.12
CA ARG A 178 -11.48 -0.19 -21.23
C ARG A 178 -11.97 -1.48 -21.87
N LEU A 179 -11.07 -2.42 -22.15
CA LEU A 179 -11.43 -3.75 -22.68
C LEU A 179 -12.38 -4.51 -21.75
N ARG A 180 -12.24 -4.33 -20.42
CA ARG A 180 -13.19 -4.89 -19.45
C ARG A 180 -14.62 -4.37 -19.66
N VAL A 181 -14.79 -3.08 -19.94
CA VAL A 181 -16.10 -2.48 -20.23
C VAL A 181 -16.68 -3.04 -21.52
N GLU A 182 -15.87 -3.07 -22.59
CA GLU A 182 -16.28 -3.61 -23.89
C GLU A 182 -16.67 -5.10 -23.78
N SER A 183 -15.88 -5.90 -23.06
CA SER A 183 -16.17 -7.31 -22.86
C SER A 183 -17.49 -7.54 -22.10
N LEU A 184 -17.85 -6.69 -21.15
CA LEU A 184 -19.14 -6.79 -20.46
C LEU A 184 -20.30 -6.46 -21.40
N GLN A 185 -20.15 -5.44 -22.24
CA GLN A 185 -21.16 -5.04 -23.23
C GLN A 185 -21.37 -6.14 -24.28
N GLN A 186 -20.29 -6.71 -24.83
CA GLN A 186 -20.36 -7.75 -25.86
C GLN A 186 -20.98 -9.05 -25.34
N ARG A 187 -20.69 -9.43 -24.09
CA ARG A 187 -21.17 -10.69 -23.50
C ARG A 187 -22.50 -10.56 -22.77
N GLY A 188 -23.09 -9.37 -22.72
CA GLY A 188 -24.28 -9.08 -21.89
C GLY A 188 -24.04 -9.34 -20.39
N GLY A 189 -22.78 -9.27 -19.95
CA GLY A 189 -22.39 -9.55 -18.58
C GLY A 189 -22.70 -8.38 -17.65
N LYS A 190 -23.04 -8.66 -16.40
CA LYS A 190 -23.11 -7.64 -15.35
C LYS A 190 -21.73 -7.42 -14.75
N ARG A 191 -21.42 -6.17 -14.42
CA ARG A 191 -20.26 -5.84 -13.58
C ARG A 191 -20.40 -6.47 -12.21
N GLN A 192 -19.28 -6.71 -11.54
CA GLN A 192 -19.29 -7.10 -10.13
C GLN A 192 -19.87 -5.98 -9.27
N ASP A 193 -20.46 -6.34 -8.13
CA ASP A 193 -21.01 -5.32 -7.22
C ASP A 193 -19.90 -4.41 -6.68
N GLY A 194 -20.14 -3.10 -6.75
CA GLY A 194 -19.14 -2.08 -6.41
C GLY A 194 -18.02 -1.85 -7.45
N GLU A 195 -17.94 -2.63 -8.53
CA GLU A 195 -16.89 -2.51 -9.56
C GLU A 195 -16.91 -1.13 -10.24
N LYS A 196 -15.74 -0.51 -10.29
CA LYS A 196 -15.49 0.77 -10.95
C LYS A 196 -15.08 0.52 -12.41
N LEU A 197 -16.05 0.67 -13.30
CA LEU A 197 -15.80 0.68 -14.73
C LEU A 197 -15.16 2.01 -15.17
N LEU A 198 -14.16 1.92 -16.04
CA LEU A 198 -13.45 3.09 -16.54
C LEU A 198 -14.29 3.82 -17.59
N GLN A 199 -14.60 5.09 -17.33
CA GLN A 199 -15.33 5.95 -18.27
C GLN A 199 -14.38 6.48 -19.35
N PRO A 200 -14.86 6.83 -20.56
CA PRO A 200 -14.00 7.32 -21.65
C PRO A 200 -13.17 8.55 -21.29
N ALA A 201 -13.75 9.49 -20.54
CA ALA A 201 -13.09 10.70 -20.06
C ALA A 201 -12.14 10.46 -18.87
N LYS A 202 -11.81 9.20 -18.56
CA LYS A 202 -10.92 8.83 -17.46
C LYS A 202 -9.76 7.98 -17.96
N SER A 203 -8.61 8.21 -17.35
CA SER A 203 -7.39 7.45 -17.63
C SER A 203 -6.67 7.12 -16.32
N MET A 204 -5.97 6.00 -16.33
CA MET A 204 -5.14 5.58 -15.21
C MET A 204 -3.77 6.20 -15.31
N TYR A 205 -3.31 6.76 -14.21
CA TYR A 205 -1.96 7.29 -14.05
C TYR A 205 -1.28 6.58 -12.89
N ARG A 206 0.04 6.62 -12.86
CA ARG A 206 0.83 6.13 -11.74
C ARG A 206 1.92 7.11 -11.36
N ILE A 207 2.32 7.08 -10.09
CA ILE A 207 3.53 7.71 -9.60
C ILE A 207 4.48 6.60 -9.13
N ASP A 208 5.73 6.68 -9.54
CA ASP A 208 6.79 5.79 -9.09
C ASP A 208 7.62 6.55 -8.03
N PHE A 209 7.51 6.14 -6.77
CA PHE A 209 8.22 6.77 -5.66
C PHE A 209 9.71 6.39 -5.71
N ILE A 210 10.52 7.27 -6.28
CA ILE A 210 11.99 7.10 -6.39
C ILE A 210 12.71 7.14 -5.04
N GLN A 211 12.07 7.71 -4.02
CA GLN A 211 12.54 7.73 -2.63
C GLN A 211 11.34 7.54 -1.71
N GLN A 212 11.51 6.79 -0.62
CA GLN A 212 10.38 6.41 0.25
C GLN A 212 10.49 7.00 1.66
N GLN A 213 11.63 7.57 2.03
CA GLN A 213 11.84 8.12 3.38
C GLN A 213 12.16 9.60 3.30
N ARG A 214 11.65 10.33 4.30
CA ARG A 214 11.85 11.78 4.48
C ARG A 214 11.32 12.62 3.32
N LEU A 215 10.14 12.28 2.82
CA LEU A 215 9.42 13.11 1.85
C LEU A 215 8.35 13.91 2.55
N GLN A 216 8.28 15.20 2.23
CA GLN A 216 7.15 16.06 2.54
C GLN A 216 6.66 16.69 1.25
N SER A 217 5.41 16.42 0.89
CA SER A 217 4.76 17.06 -0.25
C SER A 217 4.76 18.56 -0.03
N GLU A 218 5.30 19.28 -0.99
CA GLU A 218 5.37 20.73 -0.97
C GLU A 218 4.23 21.33 -1.79
N ARG A 219 4.04 20.83 -3.02
CA ARG A 219 2.98 21.28 -3.93
C ARG A 219 2.71 20.28 -5.04
N TRP A 220 1.53 20.41 -5.62
CA TRP A 220 1.22 19.85 -6.93
C TRP A 220 1.76 20.78 -8.02
N ASP A 221 2.39 20.22 -9.04
CA ASP A 221 2.76 20.94 -10.26
C ASP A 221 1.94 20.35 -11.41
N VAL A 222 0.83 21.03 -11.71
CA VAL A 222 -0.17 20.58 -12.69
C VAL A 222 -0.38 21.67 -13.71
N VAL A 223 -0.17 21.33 -14.98
CA VAL A 223 -0.29 22.23 -16.12
C VAL A 223 -1.21 21.61 -17.16
N LEU A 224 -2.18 22.41 -17.62
CA LEU A 224 -3.01 22.13 -18.77
C LEU A 224 -2.65 23.07 -19.93
N ASP A 225 -2.39 22.50 -21.11
CA ASP A 225 -2.06 23.29 -22.31
C ASP A 225 -3.26 24.05 -22.89
N LYS A 226 -4.48 23.69 -22.48
CA LYS A 226 -5.75 24.27 -22.90
C LYS A 226 -6.67 24.53 -21.70
N PRO A 227 -7.64 25.45 -21.83
CA PRO A 227 -8.69 25.64 -20.84
C PRO A 227 -9.47 24.35 -20.57
N GLY A 228 -9.80 24.11 -19.30
CA GLY A 228 -10.52 22.93 -18.88
C GLY A 228 -10.22 22.53 -17.44
N ARG A 229 -10.69 21.36 -17.03
CA ARG A 229 -10.61 20.86 -15.66
C ARG A 229 -10.17 19.41 -15.63
N VAL A 230 -9.28 19.08 -14.70
CA VAL A 230 -8.90 17.71 -14.36
C VAL A 230 -9.17 17.43 -12.89
N THR A 231 -9.59 16.20 -12.59
CA THR A 231 -9.76 15.70 -11.23
C THR A 231 -8.86 14.49 -11.03
N VAL A 232 -7.93 14.59 -10.10
CA VAL A 232 -6.97 13.56 -9.73
C VAL A 232 -7.49 12.85 -8.48
N THR A 233 -7.85 11.57 -8.62
CA THR A 233 -8.35 10.73 -7.52
C THR A 233 -7.35 9.62 -7.24
N GLY A 234 -6.82 9.57 -6.02
CA GLY A 234 -5.94 8.48 -5.59
C GLY A 234 -6.68 7.15 -5.49
N THR A 235 -5.95 6.05 -5.60
CA THR A 235 -6.46 4.71 -5.31
C THR A 235 -5.84 4.17 -4.03
N SER A 236 -6.56 3.28 -3.35
CA SER A 236 -6.12 2.67 -2.10
C SER A 236 -4.87 1.81 -2.30
N GLN A 237 -3.97 1.87 -1.31
CA GLN A 237 -2.70 1.14 -1.24
C GLN A 237 -2.84 -0.39 -1.29
N ILE A 238 -4.04 -0.92 -1.00
CA ILE A 238 -4.31 -2.37 -1.04
C ILE A 238 -4.84 -2.83 -2.39
N TRP A 239 -5.07 -1.94 -3.35
CA TRP A 239 -5.51 -2.31 -4.69
C TRP A 239 -4.30 -2.70 -5.55
N THR A 240 -4.36 -3.89 -6.14
CA THR A 240 -3.35 -4.39 -7.09
C THR A 240 -4.04 -4.59 -8.44
N PRO A 241 -3.72 -3.76 -9.46
CA PRO A 241 -4.41 -3.81 -10.75
C PRO A 241 -4.32 -5.16 -11.48
N ASP A 242 -3.25 -5.91 -11.25
CA ASP A 242 -3.03 -7.23 -11.86
C ASP A 242 -3.92 -8.33 -11.25
N LEU A 243 -4.42 -8.11 -10.03
CA LEU A 243 -5.15 -9.14 -9.27
C LEU A 243 -6.66 -8.92 -9.28
N THR A 244 -7.11 -7.65 -9.23
CA THR A 244 -8.54 -7.34 -9.07
C THR A 244 -8.98 -6.13 -9.88
N ASN A 245 -10.22 -6.16 -10.38
CA ASN A 245 -10.88 -4.96 -10.90
C ASN A 245 -10.96 -3.88 -9.81
N LEU A 246 -10.80 -2.61 -10.21
CA LEU A 246 -10.93 -1.48 -9.30
C LEU A 246 -12.33 -1.42 -8.71
N MET A 247 -12.43 -1.22 -7.39
CA MET A 247 -13.70 -1.05 -6.68
C MET A 247 -13.94 0.42 -6.34
N THR A 248 -15.20 0.85 -6.35
CA THR A 248 -15.55 2.25 -6.06
C THR A 248 -15.07 2.70 -4.68
N ARG A 249 -15.13 1.80 -3.67
CA ARG A 249 -14.63 2.04 -2.31
C ARG A 249 -13.10 2.19 -2.20
N GLN A 250 -12.35 1.84 -3.24
CA GLN A 250 -10.89 1.97 -3.26
C GLN A 250 -10.44 3.33 -3.80
N LEU A 251 -11.37 4.20 -4.21
CA LEU A 251 -11.04 5.58 -4.57
C LEU A 251 -10.91 6.41 -3.28
N LEU A 252 -9.80 7.13 -3.18
CA LEU A 252 -9.48 7.96 -2.02
C LEU A 252 -10.20 9.32 -2.13
N ASP A 253 -10.55 9.86 -0.97
CA ASP A 253 -11.14 11.18 -0.77
C ASP A 253 -10.29 11.94 0.27
N PRO A 254 -9.98 13.23 0.08
CA PRO A 254 -10.44 14.10 -1.01
C PRO A 254 -9.72 13.87 -2.34
N ALA A 255 -10.35 14.30 -3.44
CA ALA A 255 -9.73 14.36 -4.76
C ALA A 255 -9.19 15.78 -5.03
N ALA A 256 -8.02 15.86 -5.66
CA ALA A 256 -7.48 17.15 -6.10
C ALA A 256 -8.06 17.53 -7.46
N ILE A 257 -8.55 18.77 -7.59
CA ILE A 257 -9.19 19.31 -8.78
C ILE A 257 -8.38 20.52 -9.22
N PHE A 258 -7.97 20.50 -10.49
CA PHE A 258 -7.20 21.57 -11.11
C PHE A 258 -7.95 22.06 -12.34
N TRP A 259 -7.98 23.37 -12.57
CA TRP A 259 -8.61 23.93 -13.75
C TRP A 259 -7.87 25.15 -14.29
N ARG A 260 -7.98 25.33 -15.60
CA ARG A 260 -7.52 26.51 -16.33
C ARG A 260 -8.72 27.18 -16.98
N LYS A 261 -8.88 28.48 -16.76
CA LYS A 261 -9.94 29.29 -17.39
C LYS A 261 -9.54 29.71 -18.79
N GLU A 262 -10.50 30.11 -19.63
CA GLU A 262 -10.23 30.54 -21.01
C GLU A 262 -9.46 31.86 -21.10
N ASP A 263 -9.66 32.74 -20.13
CA ASP A 263 -9.13 34.09 -20.03
C ASP A 263 -7.83 34.18 -19.21
N SER A 264 -7.30 33.03 -18.77
CA SER A 264 -6.14 32.97 -17.89
C SER A 264 -5.19 31.82 -18.25
N GLU A 265 -3.90 32.12 -18.25
CA GLU A 265 -2.84 31.11 -18.28
C GLU A 265 -2.59 30.48 -16.90
N ALA A 266 -3.14 31.06 -15.84
CA ALA A 266 -2.97 30.56 -14.48
C ALA A 266 -3.82 29.31 -14.23
N MET A 267 -3.21 28.33 -13.55
CA MET A 267 -3.88 27.15 -13.03
C MET A 267 -4.46 27.46 -11.65
N ASP A 268 -5.75 27.21 -11.48
CA ASP A 268 -6.44 27.25 -10.20
C ASP A 268 -6.63 25.81 -9.67
N CYS A 269 -6.76 25.64 -8.35
CA CYS A 269 -7.06 24.35 -7.74
C CYS A 269 -7.94 24.48 -6.49
N ASN A 270 -8.52 23.36 -6.04
CA ASN A 270 -9.16 23.28 -4.72
C ASN A 270 -8.09 23.13 -3.64
N GLU A 271 -7.46 24.25 -3.27
CA GLU A 271 -6.25 24.32 -2.43
C GLU A 271 -6.30 23.43 -1.18
N ALA A 272 -7.39 23.46 -0.41
CA ALA A 272 -7.52 22.68 0.83
C ALA A 272 -7.45 21.17 0.58
N ASP A 273 -8.23 20.67 -0.37
CA ASP A 273 -8.29 19.24 -0.72
C ASP A 273 -6.99 18.78 -1.39
N ALA A 274 -6.42 19.62 -2.27
CA ALA A 274 -5.16 19.33 -2.95
C ALA A 274 -3.99 19.24 -1.95
N LEU A 275 -3.97 20.12 -0.95
CA LEU A 275 -2.99 20.10 0.13
C LEU A 275 -3.16 18.85 1.01
N GLU A 276 -4.38 18.57 1.49
CA GLU A 276 -4.65 17.36 2.28
C GLU A 276 -4.25 16.09 1.52
N PHE A 277 -4.54 16.04 0.22
CA PHE A 277 -4.18 14.89 -0.58
C PHE A 277 -2.65 14.75 -0.75
N GLY A 278 -1.92 15.87 -0.93
CA GLY A 278 -0.46 15.87 -0.98
C GLY A 278 0.18 15.37 0.33
N GLU A 279 -0.33 15.79 1.48
CA GLU A 279 0.13 15.29 2.79
C GLU A 279 -0.06 13.77 2.89
N ARG A 280 -1.22 13.25 2.46
CA ARG A 280 -1.48 11.80 2.42
C ARG A 280 -0.54 11.05 1.48
N LEU A 281 -0.18 11.63 0.34
CA LEU A 281 0.81 11.04 -0.57
C LEU A 281 2.18 10.87 0.10
N SER A 282 2.58 11.82 0.94
CA SER A 282 3.84 11.74 1.69
C SER A 282 3.85 10.55 2.66
N GLU A 283 2.74 10.29 3.34
CA GLU A 283 2.58 9.10 4.19
C GLU A 283 2.55 7.80 3.38
N LEU A 284 1.87 7.80 2.22
CA LEU A 284 1.79 6.63 1.35
C LEU A 284 3.14 6.28 0.69
N ALA A 285 3.95 7.28 0.36
CA ALA A 285 5.30 7.10 -0.18
C ALA A 285 6.23 6.30 0.76
N LYS A 286 5.96 6.32 2.07
CA LYS A 286 6.71 5.54 3.08
C LYS A 286 6.52 4.04 2.95
N ILE A 287 5.41 3.62 2.33
CA ILE A 287 4.96 2.23 2.28
C ILE A 287 4.99 1.71 0.84
N LEU A 288 4.60 2.56 -0.12
CA LEU A 288 4.43 2.19 -1.52
C LEU A 288 5.64 2.59 -2.36
N LYS A 289 6.00 1.73 -3.32
CA LYS A 289 6.91 2.09 -4.43
C LYS A 289 6.16 2.68 -5.61
N VAL A 290 4.90 2.29 -5.79
CA VAL A 290 4.04 2.72 -6.89
C VAL A 290 2.66 3.01 -6.33
N MET A 291 2.03 4.09 -6.77
CA MET A 291 0.64 4.40 -6.48
C MET A 291 -0.11 4.79 -7.75
N TYR A 292 -1.33 4.30 -7.89
CA TYR A 292 -2.17 4.57 -9.04
C TYR A 292 -3.21 5.65 -8.76
N PHE A 293 -3.55 6.39 -9.80
CA PHE A 293 -4.51 7.49 -9.79
C PHE A 293 -5.49 7.33 -10.93
N LEU A 294 -6.75 7.67 -10.67
CA LEU A 294 -7.77 7.82 -11.68
C LEU A 294 -7.90 9.32 -11.98
N ILE A 295 -7.47 9.75 -13.17
CA ILE A 295 -7.63 11.13 -13.62
C ILE A 295 -8.86 11.24 -14.48
N THR A 296 -9.73 12.21 -14.17
CA THR A 296 -10.93 12.55 -14.94
C THR A 296 -10.71 13.86 -15.66
N PHE A 297 -10.94 13.88 -16.97
CA PHE A 297 -10.80 15.04 -17.83
C PHE A 297 -12.17 15.65 -18.13
N SER A 298 -12.26 16.98 -18.15
CA SER A 298 -13.42 17.68 -18.70
C SER A 298 -13.48 17.52 -20.22
N GLU A 299 -14.64 17.86 -20.79
CA GLU A 299 -14.81 17.91 -22.23
C GLU A 299 -13.74 18.80 -22.89
N GLY A 300 -13.18 18.34 -24.02
CA GLY A 300 -12.14 19.04 -24.77
C GLY A 300 -10.70 18.88 -24.25
N VAL A 301 -10.51 18.25 -23.08
CA VAL A 301 -9.17 17.97 -22.51
C VAL A 301 -8.87 16.47 -22.61
N GLU A 302 -7.67 16.15 -23.04
CA GLU A 302 -7.17 14.79 -23.18
C GLU A 302 -5.87 14.58 -22.37
N PRO A 303 -5.43 13.33 -22.16
CA PRO A 303 -4.16 13.03 -21.49
C PRO A 303 -2.95 13.78 -22.08
N ALA A 304 -2.93 14.02 -23.39
CA ALA A 304 -1.85 14.76 -24.06
C ALA A 304 -1.75 16.23 -23.64
N ASN A 305 -2.84 16.79 -23.08
CA ASN A 305 -2.93 18.18 -22.64
C ASN A 305 -2.43 18.39 -21.21
N LEU A 306 -2.20 17.30 -20.46
CA LEU A 306 -1.89 17.31 -19.04
C LEU A 306 -0.42 16.99 -18.79
N LYS A 307 0.25 17.86 -18.05
CA LYS A 307 1.49 17.55 -17.33
C LYS A 307 1.21 17.66 -15.85
N ALA A 308 1.43 16.59 -15.09
CA ALA A 308 1.16 16.57 -13.67
C ALA A 308 2.32 15.89 -12.95
N SER A 309 2.75 16.50 -11.85
CA SER A 309 3.73 15.92 -10.93
C SER A 309 3.45 16.40 -9.51
N VAL A 310 4.09 15.73 -8.55
CA VAL A 310 4.09 16.12 -7.14
C VAL A 310 5.51 16.44 -6.74
N VAL A 311 5.71 17.65 -6.21
CA VAL A 311 7.01 18.10 -5.73
C VAL A 311 7.11 17.78 -4.25
N PHE A 312 8.13 16.99 -3.89
CA PHE A 312 8.45 16.63 -2.52
C PHE A 312 9.75 17.33 -2.07
N SER A 313 9.73 17.89 -0.87
CA SER A 313 10.95 18.28 -0.17
C SER A 313 11.56 17.06 0.54
N GLN A 314 12.87 16.86 0.38
CA GLN A 314 13.64 15.90 1.17
C GLN A 314 13.99 16.50 2.52
N LEU A 315 13.56 15.85 3.60
CA LEU A 315 13.85 16.18 5.00
C LEU A 315 15.11 15.46 5.54
#